data_AF-A0A5C7PM72-F1
#
_entry.id   AF-A0A5C7PM72-F1
#
_cell.length_a   1.000
_cell.length_b   1.000
_cell.length_c   1.000
_cell.angle_alpha   90.00
_cell.angle_beta   90.00
_cell.angle_gamma   90.00
#
_symmetry.space_group_name_H-M   'P 1'
#
loop_
_entity.id
_entity.type
_entity.pdbx_description
1 polymer ?
#
loop_
_entity_poly.entity_id
_entity_poly.type
_entity_poly.pdbx_seq_one_letter_code
_entity_poly.pdbx_strand_id
1 'polypeptide(L)'
;MRLEHSLIRLTQPDGRSVITRNTTLADFCFAAARCCALRDQNYALRYCYVEYENVASPSTPVVVPSVTATNPDHARPYYDGLALSASKDYLRVPLTAAPTLAVAPSLAAYFSQRPGDGNIALLQAQTAGTAGVYGRAFSDTANSRVYGIAIAAAPVPQDPTRDIVVLRAYYEAAQQQLKLASGQIAISVETPFGLS
;
A
#
# COMPACT_ATOMS: atom_id res chain seq x y z
N MET A 1 21.29 6.79 -10.49
CA MET A 1 20.22 7.68 -9.99
C MET A 1 19.31 6.85 -9.12
N ARG A 2 19.38 7.01 -7.79
CA ARG A 2 18.62 6.21 -6.83
C ARG A 2 17.35 6.99 -6.54
N LEU A 3 16.21 6.54 -7.06
CA LEU A 3 14.91 7.09 -6.64
C LEU A 3 14.84 6.89 -5.12
N GLU A 4 14.63 7.95 -4.34
CA GLU A 4 14.42 7.78 -2.91
C GLU A 4 13.20 6.88 -2.69
N HIS A 5 13.32 5.97 -1.71
CA HIS A 5 12.32 4.94 -1.52
C HIS A 5 11.05 5.59 -0.95
N SER A 6 9.88 5.27 -1.51
CA SER A 6 8.60 5.71 -0.93
C SER A 6 8.51 5.15 0.50
N LEU A 7 8.00 5.96 1.41
CA LEU A 7 7.82 5.56 2.81
C LEU A 7 6.38 5.17 3.05
N ILE A 8 6.18 4.03 3.70
CA ILE A 8 4.86 3.58 4.13
C ILE A 8 4.81 3.60 5.65
N ARG A 9 3.91 4.43 6.19
CA ARG A 9 3.60 4.50 7.61
C ARG A 9 2.29 3.80 7.89
N LEU A 10 2.31 2.94 8.89
CA LEU A 10 1.12 2.34 9.49
C LEU A 10 0.98 2.88 10.91
N THR A 11 -0.22 3.36 11.26
CA THR A 11 -0.53 3.96 12.56
C THR A 11 -1.75 3.29 13.17
N GLN A 12 -1.62 2.85 14.42
CA GLN A 12 -2.70 2.23 15.19
C GLN A 12 -3.61 3.28 15.82
N PRO A 13 -4.83 2.88 16.21
CA PRO A 13 -5.75 3.70 17.00
C PRO A 13 -5.18 4.19 18.33
N ASP A 14 -4.20 3.48 18.91
CA ASP A 14 -3.51 3.89 20.14
C ASP A 14 -2.31 4.84 19.89
N GLY A 15 -2.10 5.27 18.65
CA GLY A 15 -1.04 6.20 18.25
C GLY A 15 0.30 5.56 17.92
N ARG A 16 0.48 4.25 18.15
CA ARG A 16 1.72 3.56 17.75
C ARG A 16 1.86 3.58 16.23
N SER A 17 3.06 3.91 15.75
CA SER A 17 3.32 3.93 14.30
C SER A 17 4.64 3.26 13.94
N VAL A 18 4.68 2.66 12.76
CA VAL A 18 5.87 2.05 12.16
C VAL A 18 6.01 2.54 10.74
N ILE A 19 7.26 2.68 10.29
CA ILE A 19 7.59 3.13 8.93
C ILE A 19 8.48 2.08 8.30
N THR A 20 8.19 1.75 7.05
CA THR A 20 9.03 0.89 6.22
C THR A 20 9.23 1.51 4.84
N ARG A 21 10.23 1.02 4.11
CA ARG A 21 10.50 1.42 2.73
C ARG A 21 9.70 0.52 1.79
N ASN A 22 9.15 1.09 0.74
CA ASN A 22 8.52 0.32 -0.31
C ASN A 22 9.54 -0.13 -1.38
N THR A 23 9.06 -1.02 -2.23
CA THR A 23 9.57 -1.32 -3.56
C THR A 23 8.53 -0.84 -4.57
N THR A 24 8.96 -0.01 -5.51
CA THR A 24 8.16 0.38 -6.68
C THR A 24 8.28 -0.71 -7.73
N LEU A 25 7.14 -1.24 -8.18
CA LEU A 25 7.09 -2.28 -9.21
C LEU A 25 7.13 -1.66 -10.61
N ALA A 26 7.59 -2.44 -11.59
CA ALA A 26 7.61 -2.02 -13.00
C ALA A 26 6.22 -1.64 -13.52
N ASP A 27 5.17 -2.24 -12.95
CA ASP A 27 3.76 -1.90 -13.14
C ASP A 27 3.43 -0.42 -12.91
N PHE A 28 4.19 0.27 -12.04
CA PHE A 28 4.06 1.72 -11.87
C PHE A 28 4.32 2.46 -13.18
N CYS A 29 5.33 2.05 -13.95
CA CYS A 29 5.64 2.67 -15.25
C CYS A 29 4.49 2.47 -16.23
N PHE A 30 3.85 1.29 -16.23
CA PHE A 30 2.68 1.03 -17.06
C PHE A 30 1.50 1.91 -16.66
N ALA A 31 1.14 1.95 -15.38
CA ALA A 31 0.04 2.78 -14.88
C ALA A 31 0.30 4.28 -15.15
N ALA A 32 1.53 4.74 -14.90
CA ALA A 32 1.94 6.13 -15.16
C ALA A 32 1.90 6.47 -16.66
N ALA A 33 2.33 5.59 -17.56
CA ALA A 33 2.25 5.84 -19.00
C ALA A 33 0.79 5.96 -19.46
N ARG A 34 -0.10 5.09 -18.97
CA ARG A 34 -1.54 5.17 -19.25
C ARG A 34 -2.15 6.47 -18.72
N CYS A 35 -1.85 6.83 -17.49
CA CYS A 35 -2.40 8.03 -16.84
C CYS A 35 -1.84 9.32 -17.46
N CYS A 36 -0.52 9.43 -17.63
CA CYS A 36 0.14 10.68 -18.02
C CYS A 36 0.22 10.87 -19.54
N ALA A 37 0.62 9.83 -20.29
CA ALA A 37 0.81 9.95 -21.73
C ALA A 37 -0.50 9.78 -22.50
N LEU A 38 -1.36 8.83 -22.08
CA LEU A 38 -2.65 8.58 -22.72
C LEU A 38 -3.83 9.30 -22.06
N ARG A 39 -3.58 10.05 -20.97
CA ARG A 39 -4.60 10.82 -20.23
C ARG A 39 -5.74 9.97 -19.67
N ASP A 40 -5.50 8.67 -19.46
CA ASP A 40 -6.50 7.73 -18.96
C ASP A 40 -6.53 7.73 -17.43
N GLN A 41 -7.38 8.58 -16.86
CA GLN A 41 -7.52 8.75 -15.41
C GLN A 41 -8.04 7.51 -14.67
N ASN A 42 -8.48 6.47 -15.38
CA ASN A 42 -8.84 5.20 -14.76
C ASN A 42 -7.60 4.54 -14.13
N TYR A 43 -6.41 4.81 -14.65
CA TYR A 43 -5.13 4.29 -14.13
C TYR A 43 -4.55 5.09 -12.96
N ALA A 44 -5.34 6.01 -12.38
CA ALA A 44 -4.96 6.67 -11.13
C ALA A 44 -4.84 5.67 -9.97
N LEU A 45 -3.98 5.98 -8.99
CA LEU A 45 -3.88 5.24 -7.74
C LEU A 45 -5.17 5.38 -6.95
N ARG A 46 -5.77 4.27 -6.52
CA ARG A 46 -7.14 4.26 -5.95
C ARG A 46 -7.29 3.41 -4.71
N TYR A 47 -6.50 2.35 -4.57
CA TYR A 47 -6.64 1.40 -3.48
C TYR A 47 -5.32 1.17 -2.76
N CYS A 48 -5.43 0.98 -1.46
CA CYS A 48 -4.40 0.43 -0.61
C CYS A 48 -4.79 -1.02 -0.27
N TYR A 49 -3.84 -1.93 -0.41
CA TYR A 49 -3.97 -3.31 0.03
C TYR A 49 -3.29 -3.44 1.39
N VAL A 50 -3.99 -4.00 2.37
CA VAL A 50 -3.45 -4.24 3.71
C VAL A 50 -3.38 -5.74 3.92
N GLU A 51 -2.16 -6.28 3.83
CA GLU A 51 -1.90 -7.72 3.96
C GLU A 51 -1.79 -8.11 5.42
N TYR A 52 -2.47 -9.19 5.78
CA TYR A 52 -2.45 -9.71 7.13
C TYR A 52 -2.51 -11.24 7.16
N GLU A 53 -2.09 -11.79 8.30
CA GLU A 53 -2.25 -13.21 8.60
C GLU A 53 -2.90 -13.38 9.96
N ASN A 54 -3.84 -14.31 10.06
CA ASN A 54 -4.40 -14.74 11.33
C ASN A 54 -3.44 -15.76 11.96
N VAL A 55 -2.70 -15.30 12.97
CA VAL A 55 -1.67 -16.13 13.62
C VAL A 55 -2.22 -16.84 14.85
N ALA A 56 -1.73 -18.04 15.13
CA ALA A 56 -2.19 -18.82 16.28
C ALA A 56 -1.92 -18.13 17.63
N SER A 57 -0.83 -17.35 17.71
CA SER A 57 -0.47 -16.54 18.87
C SER A 57 -0.23 -15.08 18.48
N PRO A 58 -0.69 -14.10 19.29
CA PRO A 58 -0.37 -12.69 19.10
C PRO A 58 1.11 -12.40 18.94
N SER A 59 2.01 -13.20 19.52
CA SER A 59 3.47 -13.00 19.45
C SER A 59 4.12 -13.57 18.19
N THR A 60 3.43 -14.40 17.41
CA THR A 60 3.99 -15.06 16.23
C THR A 60 4.20 -14.04 15.11
N PRO A 61 5.44 -13.83 14.63
CA PRO A 61 5.68 -13.00 13.46
C PRO A 61 5.24 -13.73 12.20
N VAL A 62 4.82 -12.95 11.22
CA VAL A 62 4.49 -13.43 9.88
C VAL A 62 5.76 -13.47 9.03
N VAL A 63 5.99 -14.58 8.34
CA VAL A 63 7.03 -14.63 7.30
C VAL A 63 6.53 -13.83 6.09
N VAL A 64 7.30 -12.80 5.73
CA VAL A 64 7.04 -11.94 4.58
C VAL A 64 7.79 -12.46 3.35
N PRO A 65 7.20 -12.40 2.15
CA PRO A 65 7.91 -12.80 0.94
C PRO A 65 8.95 -11.71 0.56
N SER A 66 9.93 -12.10 -0.26
CA SER A 66 10.77 -11.11 -0.93
C SER A 66 9.99 -10.42 -2.05
N VAL A 67 10.34 -9.15 -2.32
CA VAL A 67 9.81 -8.42 -3.47
C VAL A 67 10.94 -7.84 -4.29
N THR A 68 10.78 -7.92 -5.60
CA THR A 68 11.68 -7.38 -6.61
C THR A 68 10.83 -6.65 -7.64
N ALA A 69 11.28 -5.46 -8.02
CA ALA A 69 10.52 -4.53 -8.85
C ALA A 69 10.09 -5.10 -10.21
N THR A 70 10.84 -6.04 -10.77
CA THR A 70 10.66 -6.54 -12.14
C THR A 70 10.07 -7.94 -12.22
N ASN A 71 9.75 -8.59 -11.09
CA ASN A 71 9.11 -9.90 -11.12
C ASN A 71 7.58 -9.71 -11.19
N PRO A 72 6.92 -10.10 -12.30
CA PRO A 72 5.49 -9.93 -12.48
C PRO A 72 4.66 -10.71 -11.45
N ASP A 73 5.19 -11.81 -10.91
CA ASP A 73 4.48 -12.61 -9.91
C ASP A 73 4.30 -11.87 -8.58
N HIS A 74 5.09 -10.83 -8.33
CA HIS A 74 4.97 -10.02 -7.12
C HIS A 74 3.85 -8.97 -7.20
N ALA A 75 3.15 -8.83 -8.33
CA ALA A 75 2.01 -7.93 -8.49
C ALA A 75 0.69 -8.68 -8.24
N ARG A 76 -0.27 -8.60 -9.17
CA ARG A 76 -1.59 -9.25 -9.06
C ARG A 76 -1.53 -10.77 -8.79
N PRO A 77 -0.66 -11.56 -9.46
CA PRO A 77 -0.61 -13.01 -9.23
C PRO A 77 -0.33 -13.41 -7.78
N TYR A 78 0.51 -12.64 -7.07
CA TYR A 78 0.75 -12.85 -5.63
C TYR A 78 -0.56 -12.77 -4.83
N TYR A 79 -1.37 -11.74 -5.07
CA TYR A 79 -2.62 -11.55 -4.34
C TYR A 79 -3.63 -12.63 -4.70
N ASP A 80 -3.70 -13.05 -5.97
CA ASP A 80 -4.53 -14.19 -6.39
C ASP A 80 -4.15 -15.48 -5.65
N GLY A 81 -2.84 -15.71 -5.45
CA GLY A 81 -2.32 -16.85 -4.71
C GLY A 81 -2.74 -16.88 -3.23
N LEU A 82 -3.06 -15.75 -2.61
CA LEU A 82 -3.53 -15.70 -1.22
C LEU A 82 -4.89 -16.40 -1.04
N ALA A 83 -5.66 -16.60 -2.11
CA ALA A 83 -6.87 -17.41 -2.08
C ALA A 83 -6.61 -18.83 -1.54
N LEU A 84 -5.41 -19.37 -1.77
CA LEU A 84 -4.99 -20.71 -1.36
C LEU A 84 -4.46 -20.78 0.07
N SER A 85 -4.20 -19.65 0.73
CA SER A 85 -3.70 -19.65 2.11
C SER A 85 -4.81 -20.03 3.10
N ALA A 86 -4.52 -20.78 4.16
CA ALA A 86 -5.53 -20.96 5.21
C ALA A 86 -5.69 -19.71 6.11
N SER A 87 -4.64 -18.89 6.23
CA SER A 87 -4.51 -17.85 7.27
C SER A 87 -4.23 -16.45 6.74
N LYS A 88 -3.67 -16.31 5.53
CA LYS A 88 -3.29 -15.02 4.92
C LYS A 88 -4.39 -14.47 4.04
N ASP A 89 -4.57 -13.15 4.11
CA ASP A 89 -5.50 -12.42 3.25
C ASP A 89 -5.03 -10.96 3.11
N TYR A 90 -5.82 -10.17 2.41
CA TYR A 90 -5.65 -8.73 2.37
C TYR A 90 -6.99 -8.02 2.40
N LEU A 91 -7.00 -6.83 2.97
CA LEU A 91 -8.07 -5.86 2.74
C LEU A 91 -7.76 -5.08 1.47
N ARG A 92 -8.78 -4.78 0.67
CA ARG A 92 -8.72 -3.82 -0.43
C ARG A 92 -9.49 -2.57 -0.04
N VAL A 93 -8.78 -1.55 0.42
CA VAL A 93 -9.40 -0.32 0.97
C VAL A 93 -9.22 0.86 0.02
N PRO A 94 -10.27 1.66 -0.23
CA PRO A 94 -10.13 2.89 -1.01
C PRO A 94 -9.15 3.87 -0.34
N LEU A 95 -8.42 4.63 -1.15
CA LEU A 95 -7.73 5.82 -0.65
C LEU A 95 -8.77 6.87 -0.23
N THR A 96 -8.60 7.46 0.95
CA THR A 96 -9.64 8.22 1.66
C THR A 96 -9.82 9.65 1.17
N ALA A 97 -8.94 10.17 0.31
CA ALA A 97 -9.02 11.50 -0.29
C ALA A 97 -8.17 11.60 -1.57
N ALA A 98 -8.31 12.72 -2.28
CA ALA A 98 -7.33 13.12 -3.28
C ALA A 98 -5.93 13.24 -2.61
N PRO A 99 -4.86 12.77 -3.26
CA PRO A 99 -3.51 12.90 -2.71
C PRO A 99 -3.16 14.36 -2.41
N THR A 100 -2.52 14.59 -1.27
CA THR A 100 -1.85 15.88 -1.03
C THR A 100 -0.51 15.87 -1.74
N LEU A 101 -0.16 16.95 -2.42
CA LEU A 101 1.13 17.08 -3.08
C LEU A 101 2.09 17.87 -2.20
N ALA A 102 3.33 17.41 -2.14
CA ALA A 102 4.45 18.06 -1.48
C ALA A 102 5.64 18.17 -2.44
N VAL A 103 6.54 19.10 -2.14
CA VAL A 103 7.72 19.37 -2.93
C VAL A 103 8.93 18.74 -2.24
N ALA A 104 9.68 17.90 -2.97
CA ALA A 104 10.96 17.42 -2.49
C ALA A 104 11.90 18.60 -2.19
N PRO A 105 12.61 18.63 -1.04
CA PRO A 105 13.47 19.75 -0.68
C PRO A 105 14.49 20.12 -1.77
N SER A 106 15.02 19.13 -2.48
CA SER A 106 15.97 19.29 -3.59
C SER A 106 15.38 20.02 -4.81
N LEU A 107 14.04 20.02 -4.96
CA LEU A 107 13.31 20.61 -6.08
C LEU A 107 12.50 21.86 -5.67
N ALA A 108 12.72 22.38 -4.46
CA ALA A 108 12.00 23.56 -3.96
C ALA A 108 12.09 24.77 -4.91
N ALA A 109 13.24 24.98 -5.54
CA ALA A 109 13.42 26.06 -6.51
C ALA A 109 12.61 25.89 -7.81
N TYR A 110 12.18 24.66 -8.13
CA TYR A 110 11.42 24.35 -9.35
C TYR A 110 9.90 24.46 -9.15
N PHE A 111 9.39 24.05 -7.98
CA PHE A 111 7.95 23.93 -7.70
C PHE A 111 7.36 25.04 -6.82
N SER A 112 8.12 26.04 -6.41
CA SER A 112 7.69 27.03 -5.39
C SER A 112 6.70 28.10 -5.87
N GLN A 113 5.95 27.88 -6.97
CA GLN A 113 5.17 28.94 -7.60
C GLN A 113 3.65 28.77 -7.58
N ARG A 114 3.07 27.58 -7.31
CA ARG A 114 1.59 27.42 -7.31
C ARG A 114 1.06 26.44 -6.25
N PRO A 115 -0.13 26.71 -5.68
CA PRO A 115 -0.86 25.71 -4.90
C PRO A 115 -1.11 24.46 -5.73
N GLY A 116 -0.79 23.29 -5.17
CA GLY A 116 -0.91 22.00 -5.86
C GLY A 116 0.34 21.58 -6.64
N ASP A 117 1.43 22.34 -6.58
CA ASP A 117 2.71 21.89 -7.11
C ASP A 117 3.36 20.86 -6.17
N GLY A 118 3.98 19.83 -6.77
CA GLY A 118 4.71 18.82 -6.02
C GLY A 118 5.04 17.59 -6.85
N ASN A 119 6.14 16.97 -6.49
CA ASN A 119 6.57 15.68 -7.02
C ASN A 119 6.40 14.56 -5.99
N ILE A 120 5.99 14.85 -4.76
CA ILE A 120 5.72 13.84 -3.74
C ILE A 120 4.22 13.78 -3.52
N ALA A 121 3.63 12.59 -3.70
CA ALA A 121 2.24 12.35 -3.37
C ALA A 121 2.13 11.70 -1.99
N LEU A 122 1.31 12.32 -1.13
CA LEU A 122 0.88 11.75 0.13
C LEU A 122 -0.49 11.09 -0.05
N LEU A 123 -0.49 9.76 -0.06
CA LEU A 123 -1.68 8.92 -0.15
C LEU A 123 -2.11 8.50 1.25
N GLN A 124 -3.42 8.45 1.49
CA GLN A 124 -3.97 8.04 2.78
C GLN A 124 -5.05 6.98 2.59
N ALA A 125 -5.08 6.03 3.50
CA ALA A 125 -6.13 5.03 3.61
C ALA A 125 -6.40 4.69 5.07
N GLN A 126 -7.53 4.07 5.34
CA GLN A 126 -7.86 3.52 6.64
C GLN A 126 -8.47 2.14 6.46
N THR A 127 -8.09 1.18 7.31
CA THR A 127 -8.71 -0.15 7.26
C THR A 127 -10.21 -0.04 7.50
N ALA A 128 -10.97 -0.89 6.84
CA ALA A 128 -12.41 -1.01 7.03
C ALA A 128 -12.84 -2.44 6.76
N GLY A 129 -13.98 -2.82 7.34
CA GLY A 129 -14.52 -4.18 7.25
C GLY A 129 -13.96 -5.13 8.31
N THR A 130 -14.48 -6.36 8.29
CA THR A 130 -14.19 -7.41 9.27
C THR A 130 -13.58 -8.66 8.63
N ALA A 131 -13.38 -8.66 7.31
CA ALA A 131 -12.81 -9.77 6.56
C ALA A 131 -12.01 -9.28 5.35
N GLY A 132 -11.03 -10.08 4.93
CA GLY A 132 -10.25 -9.88 3.72
C GLY A 132 -11.02 -10.22 2.45
N VAL A 133 -10.40 -9.96 1.31
CA VAL A 133 -10.97 -10.21 -0.02
C VAL A 133 -11.38 -11.68 -0.21
N TYR A 134 -10.67 -12.60 0.44
CA TYR A 134 -10.97 -14.04 0.38
C TYR A 134 -11.68 -14.57 1.63
N GLY A 135 -12.23 -13.67 2.47
CA GLY A 135 -13.15 -14.03 3.54
C GLY A 135 -12.51 -14.43 4.87
N ARG A 136 -11.18 -14.36 5.01
CA ARG A 136 -10.56 -14.57 6.33
C ARG A 136 -10.89 -13.39 7.24
N ALA A 137 -11.05 -13.65 8.53
CA ALA A 137 -11.40 -12.60 9.48
C ALA A 137 -10.26 -11.58 9.62
N PHE A 138 -10.60 -10.29 9.66
CA PHE A 138 -9.71 -9.22 10.05
C PHE A 138 -10.17 -8.68 11.42
N SER A 139 -9.63 -9.24 12.49
CA SER A 139 -10.02 -8.91 13.87
C SER A 139 -8.89 -9.13 14.87
N ASP A 140 -9.04 -8.53 16.04
CA ASP A 140 -8.18 -8.79 17.19
C ASP A 140 -8.36 -10.22 17.71
N THR A 141 -9.59 -10.76 17.69
CA THR A 141 -9.90 -12.13 18.13
C THR A 141 -9.27 -13.21 17.27
N ALA A 142 -9.02 -12.93 15.98
CA ALA A 142 -8.31 -13.82 15.06
C ALA A 142 -6.79 -13.61 15.08
N ASN A 143 -6.29 -12.72 15.95
CA ASN A 143 -4.90 -12.24 15.97
C ASN A 143 -4.44 -11.77 14.58
N SER A 144 -5.26 -11.02 13.85
CA SER A 144 -4.88 -10.55 12.52
C SER A 144 -3.66 -9.63 12.60
N ARG A 145 -2.53 -10.12 12.10
CA ARG A 145 -1.25 -9.41 12.13
C ARG A 145 -0.95 -8.84 10.75
N VAL A 146 -0.93 -7.51 10.66
CA VAL A 146 -0.58 -6.78 9.44
C VAL A 146 0.93 -6.86 9.22
N TYR A 147 1.32 -7.31 8.02
CA TYR A 147 2.71 -7.53 7.67
C TYR A 147 3.14 -6.84 6.37
N GLY A 148 2.18 -6.40 5.54
CA GLY A 148 2.48 -5.79 4.26
C GLY A 148 1.43 -4.76 3.84
N ILE A 149 1.87 -3.82 3.02
CA ILE A 149 1.03 -2.79 2.40
C ILE A 149 1.37 -2.73 0.93
N ALA A 150 0.37 -2.55 0.09
CA ALA A 150 0.58 -2.21 -1.31
C ALA A 150 -0.37 -1.11 -1.79
N ILE A 151 0.01 -0.44 -2.87
CA ILE A 151 -0.81 0.55 -3.55
C ILE A 151 -1.12 0.03 -4.94
N ALA A 152 -2.38 0.19 -5.36
CA ALA A 152 -2.85 -0.22 -6.67
C ALA A 152 -3.52 0.93 -7.43
N ALA A 153 -3.21 1.00 -8.73
CA ALA A 153 -4.10 1.63 -9.69
C ALA A 153 -5.27 0.67 -9.99
N ALA A 154 -6.48 1.20 -10.14
CA ALA A 154 -7.67 0.38 -10.39
C ALA A 154 -8.47 0.94 -11.58
N PRO A 155 -8.11 0.55 -12.82
CA PRO A 155 -8.82 0.96 -14.03
C PRO A 155 -10.31 0.63 -14.02
N VAL A 156 -10.69 -0.46 -13.33
CA VAL A 156 -12.07 -0.86 -13.11
C VAL A 156 -12.25 -0.99 -11.59
N PRO A 157 -12.66 0.07 -10.88
CA PRO A 157 -12.65 0.08 -9.40
C PRO A 157 -13.45 -1.06 -8.75
N GLN A 158 -14.52 -1.50 -9.41
CA GLN A 158 -15.40 -2.57 -8.95
C GLN A 158 -14.86 -3.99 -9.24
N ASP A 159 -13.79 -4.12 -10.02
CA ASP A 159 -13.19 -5.39 -10.39
C ASP A 159 -11.73 -5.47 -9.90
N PRO A 160 -11.49 -6.04 -8.70
CA PRO A 160 -10.15 -6.18 -8.14
C PRO A 160 -9.18 -6.97 -9.03
N THR A 161 -9.67 -7.82 -9.94
CA THR A 161 -8.81 -8.61 -10.83
C THR A 161 -8.11 -7.74 -11.88
N ARG A 162 -8.61 -6.51 -12.06
CA ARG A 162 -8.06 -5.50 -12.98
C ARG A 162 -7.11 -4.53 -12.30
N ASP A 163 -6.89 -4.66 -11.01
CA ASP A 163 -5.97 -3.82 -10.27
C ASP A 163 -4.52 -4.06 -10.69
N ILE A 164 -3.77 -2.97 -10.76
CA ILE A 164 -2.35 -2.93 -11.11
C ILE A 164 -1.62 -2.52 -9.85
N VAL A 165 -0.93 -3.47 -9.21
CA VAL A 165 -0.17 -3.21 -7.99
C VAL A 165 1.12 -2.51 -8.37
N VAL A 166 1.34 -1.31 -7.84
CA VAL A 166 2.45 -0.44 -8.26
C VAL A 166 3.51 -0.24 -7.18
N LEU A 167 3.14 -0.32 -5.90
CA LEU A 167 4.04 -0.20 -4.77
C LEU A 167 3.77 -1.34 -3.80
N ARG A 168 4.82 -1.90 -3.19
CA ARG A 168 4.69 -2.90 -2.11
C ARG A 168 5.69 -2.63 -1.01
N ALA A 169 5.32 -2.83 0.24
CA ALA A 169 6.23 -2.78 1.35
C ALA A 169 5.88 -3.85 2.38
N TYR A 170 6.92 -4.37 3.04
CA TYR A 170 6.76 -5.32 4.13
C TYR A 170 7.40 -4.79 5.40
N TYR A 171 6.80 -5.15 6.51
CA TYR A 171 7.31 -4.86 7.84
C TYR A 171 8.16 -6.03 8.33
N GLU A 172 9.35 -5.71 8.83
CA GLU A 172 10.17 -6.66 9.56
C GLU A 172 9.39 -7.22 10.75
N ALA A 173 9.77 -8.42 11.22
CA ALA A 173 9.04 -9.13 12.28
C ALA A 173 8.71 -8.26 13.52
N ALA A 174 9.64 -7.38 13.92
CA ALA A 174 9.48 -6.47 15.06
C ALA A 174 8.58 -5.25 14.77
N GLN A 175 8.32 -4.94 13.51
CA GLN A 175 7.51 -3.81 13.05
C GLN A 175 6.09 -4.22 12.66
N GLN A 176 5.83 -5.51 12.50
CA GLN A 176 4.48 -6.02 12.24
C GLN A 176 3.56 -5.72 13.41
N GLN A 177 2.28 -5.48 13.11
CA GLN A 177 1.34 -5.04 14.12
C GLN A 177 0.05 -5.85 14.09
N LEU A 178 -0.46 -6.18 15.28
CA LEU A 178 -1.78 -6.78 15.42
C LEU A 178 -2.87 -5.75 15.20
N LYS A 179 -3.99 -6.17 14.63
CA LYS A 179 -5.24 -5.43 14.69
C LYS A 179 -5.68 -5.34 16.15
N LEU A 180 -5.88 -4.12 16.64
CA LEU A 180 -6.45 -3.86 17.96
C LEU A 180 -7.97 -3.97 17.93
N ALA A 181 -8.58 -4.30 19.07
CA ALA A 181 -10.04 -4.34 19.19
C ALA A 181 -10.67 -2.96 18.91
N SER A 182 -10.02 -1.89 19.38
CA SER A 182 -10.44 -0.52 19.19
C SER A 182 -9.98 0.00 17.83
N GLY A 183 -10.92 0.47 17.00
CA GLY A 183 -10.63 1.35 15.85
C GLY A 183 -10.06 0.68 14.61
N GLN A 184 -9.57 1.52 13.70
CA GLN A 184 -9.05 1.14 12.39
C GLN A 184 -7.62 1.63 12.20
N ILE A 185 -6.81 0.84 11.52
CA ILE A 185 -5.41 1.16 11.24
C ILE A 185 -5.38 2.22 10.13
N ALA A 186 -4.68 3.32 10.39
CA ALA A 186 -4.44 4.37 9.39
C ALA A 186 -3.14 4.07 8.62
N ILE A 187 -3.19 4.29 7.32
CA ILE A 187 -2.06 4.09 6.40
C ILE A 187 -1.77 5.40 5.70
N SER A 188 -0.49 5.78 5.68
CA SER A 188 0.00 6.92 4.92
C SER A 188 1.16 6.46 4.05
N VAL A 189 1.11 6.77 2.76
CA VAL A 189 2.17 6.45 1.80
C VAL A 189 2.68 7.73 1.17
N GLU A 190 3.98 7.98 1.32
CA GLU A 190 4.66 9.08 0.66
C GLU A 190 5.43 8.51 -0.52
N THR A 191 5.02 8.86 -1.75
CA THR A 191 5.64 8.32 -2.97
C THR A 191 6.10 9.43 -3.92
N PRO A 192 7.40 9.46 -4.28
CA PRO A 192 7.92 10.43 -5.23
C PRO A 192 7.59 10.03 -6.68
N PHE A 193 7.20 11.02 -7.47
CA PHE A 193 7.01 10.97 -8.90
C PHE A 193 8.20 11.68 -9.58
N GLY A 194 9.24 10.91 -9.88
CA GLY A 194 10.44 11.41 -10.56
C GLY A 194 11.62 11.65 -9.62
N LEU A 195 12.36 12.74 -9.86
CA LEU A 195 13.52 13.11 -9.04
C LEU A 195 13.07 13.43 -7.61
N SER A 196 13.92 13.09 -6.65
CA SER A 196 13.76 13.31 -5.21
C SER A 196 15.06 13.84 -4.65
#